data_AF-A0A699ZBB2-F1
#
_entry.id   AF-A0A699ZBB2-F1
#
_cell.length_a   1.000
_cell.length_b   1.000
_cell.length_c   1.000
_cell.angle_alpha   90.00
_cell.angle_beta   90.00
_cell.angle_gamma   90.00
#
_symmetry.space_group_name_H-M   'P 1'
#
loop_
_entity.id
_entity.type
_entity.pdbx_description
1 polymer ?
#
loop_
_entity_poly.entity_id
_entity_poly.type
_entity_poly.pdbx_seq_one_letter_code
_entity_poly.pdbx_strand_id
1 'polypeptide(L)'
;MPGVKLQEHSGNDKAWVWSTVDFADGQQSIEMFCMRFGSVEKAQDFKKKFEEVQELNAELLGVPAVAAADESSKEADQLANELEAKADVQADA
;
A
#
# COMPACT_ATOMS: atom_id res chain seq x y z
N MET A 1 9.05 8.86 3.93
CA MET A 1 7.95 9.61 3.28
C MET A 1 6.74 9.63 4.21
N PRO A 2 6.33 10.80 4.70
CA PRO A 2 5.04 10.96 5.37
C PRO A 2 3.93 10.72 4.34
N GLY A 3 2.90 9.93 4.66
CA GLY A 3 1.72 9.78 3.79
C GLY A 3 1.54 8.43 3.10
N VAL A 4 2.50 7.51 3.18
CA VAL A 4 2.40 6.16 2.58
C VAL A 4 1.78 5.19 3.59
N LYS A 5 0.71 4.48 3.22
CA LYS A 5 0.05 3.49 4.09
C LYS A 5 0.25 2.07 3.56
N LEU A 6 0.71 1.17 4.43
CA LEU A 6 0.76 -0.27 4.14
C LEU A 6 -0.64 -0.89 4.35
N GLN A 7 -1.09 -1.67 3.37
CA GLN A 7 -2.35 -2.40 3.38
C GLN A 7 -2.08 -3.90 3.17
N GLU A 8 -2.85 -4.76 3.81
CA GLU A 8 -2.71 -6.22 3.62
C GLU A 8 -3.21 -6.62 2.22
N HIS A 9 -2.51 -7.53 1.54
CA HIS A 9 -2.91 -7.99 0.21
C HIS A 9 -3.98 -9.09 0.31
N SER A 10 -5.27 -8.73 0.26
CA SER A 10 -6.39 -9.67 0.11
C SER A 10 -6.38 -10.84 1.12
N GLY A 11 -6.13 -10.56 2.40
CA GLY A 11 -6.07 -11.56 3.47
C GLY A 11 -4.76 -12.37 3.52
N ASN A 12 -3.72 -11.93 2.81
CA ASN A 12 -2.38 -12.48 2.93
C ASN A 12 -1.55 -11.67 3.93
N ASP A 13 -1.50 -12.17 5.16
CA ASP A 13 -0.72 -11.63 6.28
C ASP A 13 0.80 -11.58 6.05
N LYS A 14 1.29 -12.16 4.95
CA LYS A 14 2.69 -12.09 4.49
C LYS A 14 2.91 -11.07 3.40
N ALA A 15 1.92 -10.29 2.99
CA ALA A 15 2.06 -9.36 1.88
C ALA A 15 1.47 -7.98 2.19
N TRP A 16 2.25 -6.95 1.87
CA TRP A 16 1.86 -5.55 2.01
C TRP A 16 1.79 -4.88 0.64
N VAL A 17 0.72 -4.10 0.43
CA VAL A 17 0.51 -3.24 -0.72
C VAL A 17 0.58 -1.78 -0.27
N TRP A 18 1.22 -0.92 -1.05
CA TRP A 18 1.19 0.52 -0.84
C TRP A 18 1.39 1.28 -2.14
N SER A 19 0.93 2.53 -2.17
CA SER A 19 1.22 3.48 -3.25
C SER A 19 2.24 4.51 -2.76
N THR A 20 3.25 4.78 -3.58
CA THR A 20 4.29 5.77 -3.28
C THR A 20 4.71 6.51 -4.54
N VAL A 21 5.33 7.66 -4.33
CA VAL A 21 6.10 8.33 -5.35
C VAL A 21 7.45 7.63 -5.47
N ASP A 22 7.76 7.04 -6.63
CA ASP A 22 9.01 6.31 -6.90
C ASP A 22 9.89 7.02 -7.95
N PHE A 23 11.18 6.70 -7.98
CA PHE A 23 12.17 7.27 -8.90
C PHE A 23 13.12 6.21 -9.49
N ALA A 24 12.80 4.92 -9.42
CA ALA A 24 13.68 3.84 -9.89
C ALA A 24 14.00 3.94 -11.40
N ASP A 25 13.05 4.46 -12.19
CA ASP A 25 13.20 4.66 -13.64
C ASP A 25 13.84 6.00 -14.03
N GLY A 26 14.37 6.75 -13.05
CA GLY A 26 15.01 8.05 -13.29
C GLY A 26 14.03 9.21 -13.54
N GLN A 27 12.73 8.96 -13.39
CA GLN A 27 11.68 9.98 -13.35
C GLN A 27 10.74 9.69 -12.18
N GLN A 28 10.16 10.75 -11.61
CA GLN A 28 9.18 10.65 -10.55
C GLN A 28 7.83 10.12 -11.08
N SER A 29 7.41 8.95 -10.62
CA SER A 29 6.14 8.29 -10.94
C SER A 29 5.36 7.96 -9.66
N ILE A 30 4.03 7.83 -9.73
CA ILE A 30 3.25 7.23 -8.65
C ILE A 30 3.09 5.75 -9.00
N GLU A 31 3.58 4.88 -8.13
CA GLU A 31 3.59 3.44 -8.35
C GLU A 31 3.01 2.69 -7.15
N MET A 32 2.31 1.59 -7.44
CA MET A 32 1.79 0.67 -6.45
C MET A 32 2.73 -0.52 -6.34
N PHE A 33 3.21 -0.78 -5.14
CA PHE A 33 4.06 -1.92 -4.84
C PHE A 33 3.29 -2.96 -4.04
N CYS A 34 3.62 -4.22 -4.28
CA CYS A 34 3.25 -5.35 -3.42
C CYS A 34 4.52 -6.09 -3.02
N MET A 35 4.77 -6.23 -1.72
CA MET A 35 5.91 -6.96 -1.18
C MET A 35 5.43 -8.14 -0.36
N ARG A 36 5.94 -9.33 -0.70
CA ARG A 36 5.65 -10.57 0.01
C ARG A 36 6.86 -11.08 0.76
N PHE A 37 6.64 -11.49 2.01
CA PHE A 37 7.65 -12.02 2.91
C PHE A 37 7.58 -13.56 2.97
N GLY A 38 8.71 -14.19 3.31
CA GLY A 38 8.78 -15.63 3.51
C GLY A 38 8.03 -16.13 4.76
N SER A 39 7.77 -15.24 5.72
CA SER A 39 7.15 -15.55 7.01
C SER A 39 6.31 -14.36 7.50
N VAL A 40 5.24 -14.63 8.24
CA VAL A 40 4.35 -13.61 8.83
C VAL A 40 5.12 -12.70 9.77
N GLU A 41 6.00 -13.26 10.60
CA GLU A 41 6.85 -12.50 11.53
C GLU A 41 7.62 -11.39 10.83
N LYS A 42 8.31 -11.72 9.72
CA LYS A 42 9.03 -10.73 8.89
C LYS A 42 8.12 -9.67 8.28
N ALA A 43 6.90 -10.03 7.90
CA ALA A 43 5.93 -9.07 7.38
C ALA A 43 5.51 -8.07 8.47
N GLN A 44 5.22 -8.56 9.67
CA GLN A 44 4.84 -7.71 10.81
C GLN A 44 6.02 -6.82 11.28
N ASP A 45 7.23 -7.38 11.32
CA ASP A 45 8.45 -6.62 11.63
C ASP A 45 8.68 -5.48 10.62
N PHE A 46 8.49 -5.76 9.33
CA PHE A 46 8.57 -4.74 8.30
C PHE A 46 7.54 -3.63 8.52
N LYS A 47 6.27 -3.98 8.75
CA LYS A 47 5.20 -3.00 9.00
C LYS A 47 5.54 -2.09 10.17
N LYS A 48 5.93 -2.68 11.31
CA LYS A 48 6.31 -1.94 12.52
C LYS A 48 7.45 -0.97 12.23
N LYS A 49 8.52 -1.44 11.58
CA LYS A 49 9.68 -0.59 11.26
C LYS A 49 9.35 0.50 10.26
N PHE A 50 8.48 0.21 9.29
CA PHE A 50 8.02 1.18 8.31
C PHE A 50 7.25 2.32 8.98
N GLU A 51 6.33 2.00 9.89
CA GLU A 51 5.54 2.98 10.66
C GLU A 51 6.43 3.80 11.61
N GLU A 52 7.34 3.17 12.35
CA GLU A 52 8.32 3.87 13.21
C GLU A 52 9.13 4.91 12.42
N VAL A 53 9.63 4.54 11.23
CA VAL A 53 10.42 5.44 10.38
C VAL A 53 9.53 6.49 9.70
N GLN A 54 8.26 6.20 9.46
CA GLN A 54 7.33 7.20 8.94
C GLN A 54 7.06 8.30 9.95
N GLU A 55 6.85 7.96 11.22
CA GLU A 55 6.69 8.93 12.32
C GLU A 55 7.92 9.81 12.47
N LEU A 56 9.11 9.20 12.48
CA LEU A 56 10.37 9.94 12.57
C LEU A 56 10.54 10.92 11.39
N ASN A 57 10.20 10.49 10.17
CA ASN A 57 10.26 11.37 9.00
C ASN A 57 9.22 12.49 9.05
N ALA A 58 8.04 12.21 9.59
CA ALA A 58 6.98 13.20 9.76
C ALA A 58 7.43 14.31 10.73
N GLU A 59 8.05 13.93 11.86
CA GLU A 59 8.63 14.87 12.82
C GLU A 59 9.73 15.72 12.19
N LEU A 60 10.67 15.10 11.46
CA LEU A 60 11.76 15.81 10.78
C LEU A 60 11.28 16.80 9.72
N LEU A 61 10.20 16.48 9.00
CA LEU A 61 9.67 17.31 7.93
C LEU A 61 8.62 18.32 8.41
N GLY A 62 8.23 18.28 9.69
CA GLY A 62 7.17 19.14 10.23
C GLY A 62 5.80 18.89 9.60
N VAL A 63 5.57 17.70 9.06
CA VAL A 63 4.31 17.28 8.42
C VAL A 63 3.66 16.23 9.33
N PRO A 64 2.34 16.25 9.56
CA PRO A 64 1.69 15.22 10.37
C PRO A 64 1.94 13.81 9.80
N ALA A 65 2.31 12.87 10.68
CA ALA A 65 2.28 11.46 10.34
C ALA A 65 0.83 11.10 9.99
N VAL A 66 0.61 10.38 8.91
CA VAL A 66 -0.73 9.86 8.59
C VAL A 66 -1.11 8.86 9.67
N ALA A 67 -1.92 9.33 10.62
CA ALA A 67 -2.54 8.49 11.63
C ALA A 67 -3.36 7.40 10.94
N ALA A 68 -3.23 6.18 11.44
CA ALA A 68 -3.97 5.02 10.99
C ALA A 68 -5.50 5.27 11.07
N ALA A 69 -6.10 5.74 9.97
CA ALA A 69 -7.54 5.72 9.78
C ALA A 69 -7.89 4.53 8.90
N ASP A 70 -8.60 3.59 9.51
CA ASP A 70 -9.07 2.27 9.07
C ASP A 70 -10.12 2.32 7.93
N GLU A 71 -10.28 3.43 7.21
CA GLU A 71 -11.44 3.63 6.31
C GLU A 71 -11.20 3.26 4.84
N SER A 72 -9.94 3.15 4.39
CA SER A 72 -9.62 2.94 2.96
C SER A 72 -9.68 1.47 2.49
N SER A 73 -9.88 0.50 3.40
CA SER A 73 -10.01 -0.92 3.02
C SER A 73 -11.21 -1.17 2.10
N LYS A 74 -12.33 -0.49 2.33
CA LYS A 74 -13.55 -0.68 1.55
C LYS A 74 -13.46 -0.16 0.12
N GLU A 75 -12.77 0.96 -0.11
CA GLU A 75 -12.68 1.58 -1.43
C GLU A 75 -11.71 0.82 -2.35
N ALA A 76 -10.61 0.30 -1.81
CA ALA A 76 -9.66 -0.52 -2.57
C ALA A 76 -10.29 -1.86 -2.98
N ASP A 77 -11.02 -2.52 -2.06
CA ASP A 77 -11.73 -3.77 -2.34
C ASP A 77 -12.91 -3.55 -3.31
N GLN A 78 -13.61 -2.42 -3.23
CA GLN A 78 -14.67 -2.06 -4.17
C GLN A 78 -14.13 -1.80 -5.58
N LEU A 79 -13.01 -1.11 -5.71
CA LEU A 79 -12.42 -0.82 -7.02
C LEU A 79 -11.87 -2.09 -7.67
N ALA A 80 -11.26 -2.99 -6.89
CA ALA A 80 -10.80 -4.30 -7.37
C ALA A 80 -11.97 -5.16 -7.89
N ASN A 81 -13.07 -5.24 -7.11
CA ASN A 81 -14.27 -5.95 -7.54
C ASN A 81 -14.94 -5.32 -8.76
N GLU A 82 -14.95 -3.99 -8.90
CA GLU A 82 -15.50 -3.33 -10.09
C GLU A 82 -14.65 -3.54 -11.35
N LEU A 83 -13.33 -3.63 -11.21
CA LEU A 83 -12.41 -3.91 -12.32
C LEU A 83 -12.56 -5.36 -12.80
N GLU A 84 -12.72 -6.31 -11.88
CA GLU A 84 -13.02 -7.71 -12.22
C GLU A 84 -14.41 -7.86 -12.87
N ALA A 85 -15.43 -7.16 -12.36
CA ALA A 85 -16.77 -7.20 -12.94
C ALA A 85 -16.86 -6.54 -14.33
N LYS A 86 -15.99 -5.58 -14.65
CA LYS A 86 -15.94 -4.91 -15.97
C LYS A 86 -15.05 -5.64 -16.99
N ALA A 87 -14.19 -6.57 -16.55
CA ALA A 87 -13.36 -7.38 -17.45
C ALA A 87 -14.14 -8.49 -18.16
N ASP A 88 -15.35 -8.84 -17.69
CA ASP A 88 -16.16 -9.95 -18.22
C ASP A 88 -17.19 -9.56 -19.31
N VAL A 89 -17.17 -8.32 -19.85
CA VAL A 89 -18.19 -7.87 -20.85
C VAL A 89 -17.59 -7.52 -22.23
N GLN A 90 -16.36 -7.93 -22.55
CA GLN A 90 -15.88 -7.80 -23.94
C GLN A 90 -15.15 -9.05 -24.45
N ALA A 91 -15.87 -10.16 -24.46
CA ALA A 91 -15.59 -11.30 -25.33
C ALA A 91 -16.91 -11.87 -25.87
N ASP A 92 -17.50 -11.20 -26.86
CA ASP A 92 -17.90 -11.81 -28.13
C ASP A 92 -18.55 -10.75 -29.04
N ALA A 93 -18.15 -10.79 -30.31
CA ALA A 93 -18.66 -10.00 -31.42
C ALA A 93 -19.67 -10.81 -32.24
#